data_AF-A0A3E0W524-F1
#
_entry.id   AF-A0A3E0W524-F1
#
_cell.length_a   1.000
_cell.length_b   1.000
_cell.length_c   1.000
_cell.angle_alpha   90.00
_cell.angle_beta   90.00
_cell.angle_gamma   90.00
#
_symmetry.space_group_name_H-M   'P 1'
#
loop_
_entity.id
_entity.type
_entity.pdbx_description
1 polymer ?
#
loop_
_entity_poly.entity_id
_entity_poly.type
_entity_poly.pdbx_seq_one_letter_code
_entity_poly.pdbx_strand_id
1 'polypeptide(L)'
;MNQPASTFDIASVMEWVLDARQRFDALLAGGGGAVAPCGLADGDVMVATAEVESLGRIVDGLRVRMAGEVAALSAVEHGDDALAKAQGFRSVQLFLETVTQASKRTVQDRLRLATRTHMTMSVVGLPNPPQFPRVAEALARGDIGVDVAEMITRRLTD
;
A
#
# COMPACT_ATOMS: atom_id res chain seq x y z
N MET A 1 4.46 -29.31 10.61
CA MET A 1 4.34 -28.12 11.49
C MET A 1 3.95 -26.95 10.61
N ASN A 2 2.66 -26.66 10.51
CA ASN A 2 2.19 -25.48 9.80
C ASN A 2 2.41 -24.28 10.73
N GLN A 3 3.36 -23.41 10.37
CA GLN A 3 3.44 -22.08 10.98
C GLN A 3 2.08 -21.39 10.73
N PRO A 4 1.43 -20.81 11.75
CA PRO A 4 0.26 -19.98 11.48
C PRO A 4 0.70 -18.86 10.54
N ALA A 5 -0.06 -18.63 9.47
CA ALA A 5 0.14 -17.47 8.59
C ALA A 5 0.24 -16.25 9.50
N SER A 6 1.33 -15.47 9.39
CA SER A 6 1.49 -14.27 10.19
C SER A 6 0.29 -13.36 9.93
N THR A 7 -0.62 -13.28 10.90
CA THR A 7 -1.76 -12.37 10.80
C THR A 7 -1.20 -10.96 10.66
N PHE A 8 -1.54 -10.29 9.55
CA PHE A 8 -1.24 -8.89 9.39
C PHE A 8 -1.97 -8.11 10.50
N ASP A 9 -1.22 -7.62 11.49
CA ASP A 9 -1.79 -6.90 12.62
C ASP A 9 -2.01 -5.43 12.25
N ILE A 10 -3.20 -5.15 11.72
CA ILE A 10 -3.61 -3.79 11.37
C ILE A 10 -3.65 -2.86 12.60
N ALA A 11 -3.86 -3.37 13.82
CA ALA A 11 -3.91 -2.54 15.01
C ALA A 11 -2.53 -1.96 15.33
N SER A 12 -1.49 -2.81 15.30
CA SER A 12 -0.09 -2.37 15.45
C SER A 12 0.33 -1.38 14.36
N VAL A 13 -0.13 -1.58 13.11
CA VAL A 13 0.14 -0.63 12.02
C VAL A 13 -0.52 0.73 12.30
N MET A 14 -1.78 0.72 12.74
CA MET A 14 -2.50 1.97 13.05
C MET A 14 -1.91 2.69 14.25
N GLU A 15 -1.47 1.97 15.28
CA GLU A 15 -0.75 2.55 16.42
C GLU A 15 0.52 3.24 15.96
N TRP A 16 1.34 2.57 15.12
CA TRP A 16 2.54 3.17 14.53
C TRP A 16 2.21 4.42 13.70
N VAL A 17 1.17 4.39 12.87
CA VAL A 17 0.75 5.56 12.07
C VAL A 17 0.31 6.72 12.97
N LEU A 18 -0.44 6.45 14.03
CA LEU A 18 -0.93 7.47 14.95
C LEU A 18 0.21 8.08 15.78
N ASP A 19 1.17 7.25 16.19
CA ASP A 19 2.38 7.66 16.90
C ASP A 19 3.30 8.49 15.99
N ALA A 20 3.50 8.07 14.73
CA ALA A 20 4.19 8.87 13.72
C ALA A 20 3.50 10.22 13.47
N ARG A 21 2.17 10.24 13.37
CA ARG A 21 1.37 11.48 13.25
C ARG A 21 1.53 12.37 14.47
N GLN A 22 1.49 11.82 15.68
CA GLN A 22 1.67 12.59 16.91
C GLN A 22 3.08 13.20 17.01
N ARG A 23 4.11 12.45 16.60
CA ARG A 23 5.49 12.99 16.51
C ARG A 23 5.60 14.10 15.48
N PHE A 24 4.95 13.94 14.33
CA PHE A 24 4.90 14.97 13.29
C PHE A 24 4.15 16.23 13.76
N ASP A 25 2.99 16.07 14.39
CA ASP A 25 2.23 17.17 14.99
C ASP A 25 3.06 17.90 16.07
N ALA A 26 3.82 17.17 16.88
CA ALA A 26 4.71 17.76 17.89
C ALA A 26 5.87 18.54 17.25
N LEU A 27 6.41 18.08 16.13
CA LEU A 27 7.41 18.79 15.34
C LEU A 27 6.83 20.08 14.75
N LEU A 28 5.58 20.05 14.29
CA LEU A 28 4.88 21.21 13.73
C LEU A 28 4.31 22.16 14.78
N ALA A 29 4.06 21.71 16.01
CA ALA A 29 3.58 22.56 17.11
C ALA A 29 4.58 23.65 17.51
N GLY A 30 5.86 23.52 17.11
CA GLY A 30 6.87 24.57 17.20
C GLY A 30 6.72 25.69 16.17
N GLY A 31 5.90 25.51 15.13
CA GLY A 31 5.73 26.40 13.98
C GLY A 31 4.26 26.59 13.58
N GLY A 32 3.47 27.21 14.45
CA GLY A 32 2.30 27.99 14.02
C GLY A 32 1.16 27.28 13.26
N GLY A 33 0.55 26.25 13.86
CA GLY A 33 -0.86 25.92 13.62
C GLY A 33 -1.24 25.14 12.35
N ALA A 34 -2.42 24.52 12.39
CA ALA A 34 -2.90 23.42 11.55
C ALA A 34 -3.13 23.69 10.04
N VAL A 35 -2.58 24.75 9.45
CA VAL A 35 -2.88 25.14 8.05
C VAL A 35 -1.64 25.23 7.13
N ALA A 36 -0.42 25.33 7.66
CA ALA A 36 0.82 25.12 6.90
C ALA A 36 1.99 25.05 7.88
N PRO A 37 3.07 24.30 7.61
CA PRO A 37 4.35 24.55 8.27
C PRO A 37 4.84 25.94 7.83
N CYS A 38 4.51 26.99 8.57
CA CYS A 38 5.03 28.34 8.37
C CYS A 38 5.96 28.71 9.53
N GLY A 39 7.07 29.39 9.24
CA GLY A 39 8.06 29.78 10.25
C GLY A 39 9.05 28.70 10.67
N LEU A 40 9.13 27.58 9.93
CA LEU A 40 10.23 26.62 10.06
C LEU A 40 11.53 27.20 9.48
N ALA A 41 12.68 26.86 10.06
CA ALA A 41 13.97 27.13 9.44
C ALA A 41 14.14 26.29 8.16
N ASP A 42 14.90 26.78 7.18
CA ASP A 42 15.07 26.11 5.88
C ASP A 42 15.50 24.65 6.01
N GLY A 43 16.42 24.35 6.95
CA GLY A 43 16.85 22.98 7.24
C GLY A 43 15.72 22.08 7.74
N ASP A 44 14.83 22.60 8.58
CA ASP A 44 13.70 21.85 9.12
C ASP A 44 12.64 21.59 8.04
N VAL A 45 12.41 22.55 7.14
CA VAL A 45 11.52 22.37 5.98
C VAL A 45 12.04 21.24 5.09
N MET A 46 13.34 21.21 4.81
CA MET A 46 13.94 20.17 3.98
C MET A 46 13.80 18.78 4.60
N VAL A 47 14.12 18.64 5.89
CA VAL A 47 14.00 17.38 6.62
C VAL A 47 12.54 16.93 6.67
N ALA A 48 11.62 17.82 7.08
CA ALA A 48 10.20 17.50 7.16
C ALA A 48 9.63 17.07 5.80
N THR A 49 10.03 17.75 4.71
CA THR A 49 9.62 17.39 3.34
C THR A 49 10.04 15.96 2.99
N ALA A 50 11.29 15.59 3.29
CA ALA A 50 11.82 14.25 3.00
C ALA A 50 11.13 13.15 3.83
N GLU A 51 10.89 13.41 5.11
CA GLU A 51 10.24 12.47 6.03
C GLU A 51 8.76 12.22 5.67
N VAL A 52 8.01 13.29 5.36
CA VAL A 52 6.61 13.18 4.93
C VAL A 52 6.50 12.37 3.64
N GLU A 53 7.39 12.62 2.68
CA GLU A 53 7.42 11.87 1.43
C GLU A 53 7.77 10.39 1.68
N SER A 54 8.72 10.10 2.56
CA SER A 54 9.08 8.72 2.96
C SER A 54 7.87 7.97 3.54
N LEU A 55 7.14 8.60 4.46
CA LEU A 55 5.90 8.05 5.02
C LEU A 55 4.85 7.82 3.93
N GLY A 56 4.68 8.77 3.01
CA GLY A 56 3.78 8.66 1.86
C GLY A 56 4.06 7.41 1.02
N ARG A 57 5.33 7.16 0.69
CA ARG A 57 5.74 5.98 -0.09
C ARG A 57 5.43 4.66 0.63
N ILE A 58 5.65 4.59 1.95
CA ILE A 58 5.32 3.40 2.75
C ILE A 58 3.80 3.13 2.69
N VAL A 59 2.99 4.16 2.91
CA VAL A 59 1.52 4.04 2.88
C VAL A 59 1.03 3.66 1.49
N ASP A 60 1.59 4.24 0.43
CA ASP A 60 1.24 3.90 -0.95
C ASP A 60 1.64 2.47 -1.32
N GLY A 61 2.81 2.01 -0.88
CA GLY A 61 3.21 0.60 -1.02
C GLY A 61 2.24 -0.35 -0.33
N LEU A 62 1.77 -0.01 0.88
CA LEU A 62 0.75 -0.79 1.59
C LEU A 62 -0.59 -0.79 0.84
N ARG A 63 -1.02 0.35 0.29
CA ARG A 63 -2.27 0.44 -0.51
C ARG A 63 -2.22 -0.48 -1.72
N VAL A 64 -1.08 -0.57 -2.42
CA VAL A 64 -0.88 -1.49 -3.55
C VAL A 64 -0.93 -2.95 -3.08
N ARG A 65 -0.25 -3.27 -1.98
CA ARG A 65 -0.26 -4.63 -1.41
C ARG A 65 -1.66 -5.10 -1.01
N MET A 66 -2.43 -4.24 -0.34
CA MET A 66 -3.82 -4.55 0.04
C MET A 66 -4.73 -4.72 -1.17
N ALA A 67 -4.53 -3.93 -2.24
CA ALA A 67 -5.26 -4.14 -3.49
C ALA A 67 -4.95 -5.53 -4.11
N GLY A 68 -3.69 -5.96 -4.06
CA GLY A 68 -3.28 -7.30 -4.47
C GLY A 68 -3.92 -8.41 -3.63
N GLU A 69 -3.95 -8.23 -2.30
CA GLU A 69 -4.56 -9.19 -1.38
C GLU A 69 -6.06 -9.35 -1.64
N VAL A 70 -6.77 -8.23 -1.79
CA VAL A 70 -8.20 -8.25 -2.13
C VAL A 70 -8.44 -8.93 -3.48
N ALA A 71 -7.56 -8.71 -4.47
CA ALA A 71 -7.66 -9.38 -5.75
C ALA A 71 -7.43 -10.90 -5.63
N ALA A 72 -6.46 -11.34 -4.83
CA ALA A 72 -6.19 -12.76 -4.55
C ALA A 72 -7.37 -13.43 -3.83
N LEU A 73 -7.91 -12.79 -2.79
CA LEU A 73 -9.09 -13.28 -2.05
C LEU A 73 -10.39 -13.24 -2.86
N SER A 74 -10.39 -12.53 -3.99
CA SER A 74 -11.53 -12.47 -4.91
C SER A 74 -11.29 -13.23 -6.21
N ALA A 75 -10.23 -14.05 -6.26
CA ALA A 75 -9.88 -14.81 -7.45
C ALA A 75 -10.95 -15.85 -7.79
N VAL A 76 -11.04 -16.21 -9.07
CA VAL A 76 -12.13 -17.04 -9.61
C VAL A 76 -12.19 -18.41 -8.95
N GLU A 77 -11.05 -18.96 -8.49
CA GLU A 77 -11.01 -20.22 -7.75
C GLU A 77 -11.84 -20.23 -6.46
N HIS A 78 -12.17 -19.06 -5.90
CA HIS A 78 -13.01 -18.93 -4.70
C HIS A 78 -14.52 -18.92 -5.01
N GLY A 79 -14.93 -18.85 -6.29
CA GLY A 79 -16.34 -18.95 -6.68
C GLY A 79 -17.26 -17.95 -5.98
N ASP A 80 -18.25 -18.46 -5.24
CA ASP A 80 -19.21 -17.64 -4.46
C ASP A 80 -18.59 -17.02 -3.19
N ASP A 81 -17.54 -17.64 -2.66
CA ASP A 81 -16.80 -17.19 -1.47
C ASP A 81 -15.75 -16.12 -1.81
N ALA A 82 -15.58 -15.79 -3.09
CA ALA A 82 -14.70 -14.72 -3.54
C ALA A 82 -15.06 -13.40 -2.83
N LEU A 83 -14.09 -12.78 -2.14
CA LEU A 83 -14.32 -11.68 -1.19
C LEU A 83 -15.23 -10.58 -1.75
N ALA A 84 -14.93 -10.03 -2.93
CA ALA A 84 -15.77 -8.98 -3.53
C ALA A 84 -17.22 -9.44 -3.75
N LYS A 85 -17.42 -10.68 -4.22
CA LYS A 85 -18.74 -11.25 -4.48
C LYS A 85 -19.50 -11.53 -3.18
N ALA A 86 -18.83 -12.10 -2.18
CA ALA A 86 -19.39 -12.33 -0.85
C ALA A 86 -19.84 -11.02 -0.17
N GLN A 87 -19.19 -9.89 -0.50
CA GLN A 87 -19.56 -8.55 -0.04
C GLN A 87 -20.61 -7.86 -0.96
N GLY A 88 -21.18 -8.56 -1.94
CA GLY A 88 -22.23 -8.02 -2.83
C GLY A 88 -21.72 -7.16 -3.99
N PHE A 89 -20.42 -7.16 -4.26
CA PHE A 89 -19.83 -6.37 -5.35
C PHE A 89 -19.64 -7.22 -6.61
N ARG A 90 -19.98 -6.63 -7.76
CA ARG A 90 -19.81 -7.27 -9.08
C ARG A 90 -18.36 -7.35 -9.57
N SER A 91 -17.43 -6.65 -8.92
CA SER A 91 -16.00 -6.68 -9.25
C SER A 91 -15.13 -6.19 -8.09
N VAL A 92 -13.89 -6.67 -8.06
CA VAL A 92 -12.82 -6.21 -7.13
C VAL A 92 -12.61 -4.71 -7.22
N GLN A 93 -12.61 -4.17 -8.44
CA GLN A 93 -12.41 -2.75 -8.68
C GLN A 93 -13.51 -1.91 -8.00
N LEU A 94 -14.79 -2.31 -8.16
CA LEU A 94 -15.90 -1.59 -7.53
C LEU A 94 -15.83 -1.70 -5.99
N PHE A 95 -15.51 -2.87 -5.46
CA PHE A 95 -15.28 -3.05 -4.02
C PHE A 95 -14.21 -2.09 -3.50
N LEU A 96 -13.05 -2.01 -4.16
CA LEU A 96 -11.97 -1.13 -3.76
C LEU A 96 -12.32 0.35 -3.90
N GLU A 97 -12.99 0.76 -4.98
CA GLU A 97 -13.50 2.15 -5.14
C GLU A 97 -14.42 2.53 -3.98
N THR A 98 -15.37 1.66 -3.62
CA THR A 98 -16.31 1.91 -2.53
C THR A 98 -15.65 1.90 -1.16
N VAL A 99 -14.79 0.93 -0.86
CA VAL A 99 -14.16 0.84 0.47
C VAL A 99 -13.12 1.93 0.69
N THR A 100 -12.34 2.27 -0.35
CA THR A 100 -11.22 3.22 -0.22
C THR A 100 -11.56 4.65 -0.60
N GLN A 101 -12.75 4.88 -1.19
CA GLN A 101 -13.16 6.17 -1.76
C GLN A 101 -12.18 6.73 -2.82
N ALA A 102 -11.32 5.87 -3.38
CA ALA A 102 -10.39 6.25 -4.43
C ALA A 102 -11.06 6.20 -5.81
N SER A 103 -10.56 7.01 -6.73
CA SER A 103 -11.06 7.00 -8.11
C SER A 103 -10.83 5.65 -8.78
N LYS A 104 -11.68 5.32 -9.76
CA LYS A 104 -11.49 4.17 -10.65
C LYS A 104 -10.07 4.05 -11.19
N ARG A 105 -9.52 5.15 -11.70
CA ARG A 105 -8.16 5.18 -12.26
C ARG A 105 -7.12 4.77 -11.21
N THR A 106 -7.18 5.40 -10.04
CA THR A 106 -6.28 5.11 -8.92
C THR A 106 -6.34 3.64 -8.49
N VAL A 107 -7.55 3.07 -8.41
CA VAL A 107 -7.73 1.65 -8.06
C VAL A 107 -7.16 0.74 -9.15
N GLN A 108 -7.39 1.06 -10.43
CA GLN A 108 -6.84 0.28 -11.54
C GLN A 108 -5.31 0.32 -11.58
N ASP A 109 -4.70 1.48 -11.33
CA ASP A 109 -3.24 1.63 -11.30
C ASP A 109 -2.63 0.79 -10.16
N ARG A 110 -3.26 0.83 -8.97
CA ARG A 110 -2.88 -0.04 -7.84
C ARG A 110 -2.99 -1.51 -8.18
N LEU A 111 -4.12 -1.96 -8.76
CA LEU A 111 -4.33 -3.35 -9.16
C LEU A 111 -3.29 -3.81 -10.20
N ARG A 112 -2.99 -2.97 -11.20
CA ARG A 112 -2.00 -3.27 -12.24
C ARG A 112 -0.59 -3.41 -11.68
N LEU A 113 -0.20 -2.55 -10.75
CA LEU A 113 1.09 -2.71 -10.08
C LEU A 113 1.09 -3.95 -9.19
N ALA A 114 0.00 -4.19 -8.46
CA ALA A 114 -0.15 -5.35 -7.59
C ALA A 114 -0.01 -6.69 -8.33
N THR A 115 -0.53 -6.83 -9.56
CA THR A 115 -0.33 -8.04 -10.38
C THR A 115 1.15 -8.41 -10.57
N ARG A 116 2.05 -7.43 -10.51
CA ARG A 116 3.49 -7.59 -10.75
C ARG A 116 4.31 -7.72 -9.45
N THR A 117 3.76 -7.24 -8.34
CA THR A 117 4.49 -7.09 -7.06
C THR A 117 3.86 -7.84 -5.90
N HIS A 118 2.64 -8.35 -6.02
CA HIS A 118 1.97 -9.12 -4.97
C HIS A 118 2.38 -10.59 -5.00
N MET A 119 2.50 -11.17 -3.82
CA MET A 119 2.86 -12.58 -3.60
C MET A 119 1.57 -13.40 -3.57
N THR A 120 1.42 -14.34 -4.48
CA THR A 120 0.22 -15.18 -4.57
C THR A 120 0.45 -16.54 -3.91
N MET A 121 -0.63 -17.31 -3.75
CA MET A 121 -0.56 -18.70 -3.32
C MET A 121 -0.94 -19.60 -4.50
N SER A 122 -0.22 -20.70 -4.68
CA SER A 122 -0.61 -21.74 -5.62
C SER A 122 -1.78 -22.57 -5.07
N VAL A 123 -2.42 -23.35 -5.95
CA VAL A 123 -3.53 -24.25 -5.59
C VAL A 123 -3.16 -25.26 -4.50
N VAL A 124 -1.88 -25.64 -4.41
CA VAL A 124 -1.37 -26.55 -3.37
C VAL A 124 -0.90 -25.82 -2.10
N GLY A 125 -1.18 -24.51 -1.98
CA GLY A 125 -0.85 -23.70 -0.80
C GLY A 125 0.61 -23.27 -0.71
N LEU A 126 1.39 -23.42 -1.79
CA LEU A 126 2.78 -22.94 -1.83
C LEU A 126 2.84 -21.47 -2.26
N PRO A 127 3.70 -20.66 -1.62
CA PRO A 127 3.88 -19.27 -1.99
C PRO A 127 4.52 -19.12 -3.38
N ASN A 128 3.90 -18.32 -4.22
CA ASN A 128 4.45 -17.90 -5.50
C ASN A 128 5.08 -16.51 -5.33
N PRO A 129 6.40 -16.36 -5.55
CA PRO A 129 7.04 -15.06 -5.48
C PRO A 129 6.44 -14.12 -6.53
N PRO A 130 6.41 -12.80 -6.27
CA PRO A 130 5.98 -11.82 -7.25
C PRO A 130 6.89 -11.86 -8.48
N GLN A 131 6.39 -11.38 -9.63
CA GLN A 131 7.17 -11.29 -10.87
C GLN A 131 8.44 -10.43 -10.70
N PHE A 132 8.36 -9.39 -9.87
CA PHE A 132 9.49 -8.51 -9.55
C PHE A 132 9.77 -8.44 -8.04
N PRO A 133 10.42 -9.45 -7.43
CA PRO A 133 10.63 -9.52 -5.98
C PRO A 133 11.38 -8.34 -5.38
N ARG A 134 12.42 -7.87 -6.05
CA ARG A 134 13.19 -6.71 -5.56
C ARG A 134 12.41 -5.40 -5.60
N VAL A 135 11.53 -5.24 -6.60
CA VAL A 135 10.65 -4.07 -6.68
C VAL A 135 9.58 -4.15 -5.60
N ALA A 136 8.99 -5.32 -5.39
CA ALA A 136 8.01 -5.54 -4.33
C ALA A 136 8.59 -5.24 -2.95
N GLU A 137 9.83 -5.67 -2.68
CA GLU A 137 10.53 -5.40 -1.42
C GLU A 137 10.84 -3.90 -1.25
N ALA A 138 11.41 -3.24 -2.27
CA ALA A 138 11.72 -1.82 -2.21
C ALA A 138 10.45 -0.96 -2.02
N LEU A 139 9.36 -1.31 -2.71
CA LEU A 139 8.06 -0.66 -2.56
C LEU A 139 7.47 -0.88 -1.16
N ALA A 140 7.59 -2.10 -0.61
CA ALA A 140 7.10 -2.42 0.73
C ALA A 140 7.86 -1.68 1.84
N ARG A 141 9.15 -1.39 1.63
CA ARG A 141 9.98 -0.61 2.56
C ARG A 141 9.88 0.91 2.37
N GLY A 142 9.21 1.36 1.31
CA GLY A 142 9.12 2.79 0.97
C GLY A 142 10.42 3.38 0.41
N ASP A 143 11.36 2.55 -0.04
CA ASP A 143 12.60 3.00 -0.69
C ASP A 143 12.32 3.64 -2.06
N ILE A 144 11.25 3.19 -2.71
CA ILE A 144 10.77 3.72 -4.00
C ILE A 144 9.27 4.01 -3.93
N GLY A 145 8.83 5.01 -4.69
CA GLY A 145 7.41 5.35 -4.82
C GLY A 145 6.70 4.47 -5.85
N VAL A 146 5.37 4.56 -5.89
CA VAL A 146 4.52 3.82 -6.85
C VAL A 146 4.91 4.14 -8.29
N ASP A 147 5.16 5.41 -8.62
CA ASP A 147 5.53 5.83 -9.97
C ASP A 147 6.85 5.20 -10.44
N VAL A 148 7.85 5.15 -9.55
CA VAL A 148 9.15 4.53 -9.81
C VAL A 148 8.99 3.02 -9.99
N ALA A 149 8.23 2.36 -9.09
CA ALA A 149 7.95 0.94 -9.20
C ALA A 149 7.21 0.61 -10.51
N GLU A 150 6.24 1.43 -10.90
CA GLU A 150 5.50 1.26 -12.14
C GLU A 150 6.40 1.43 -13.37
N MET A 151 7.29 2.43 -13.35
CA MET A 151 8.26 2.66 -14.41
C MET A 151 9.20 1.47 -14.59
N ILE A 152 9.82 0.98 -13.51
CA ILE A 152 10.74 -0.16 -13.53
C ILE A 152 10.04 -1.40 -14.08
N THR A 153 8.89 -1.75 -13.51
CA THR A 153 8.16 -2.98 -13.88
C THR A 153 7.60 -2.93 -15.30
N ARG A 154 7.28 -1.74 -15.83
CA ARG A 154 6.88 -1.57 -17.23
C ARG A 154 8.07 -1.80 -18.17
N ARG A 155 9.19 -1.12 -17.93
CA ARG A 155 10.39 -1.16 -18.79
C ARG A 155 11.11 -2.51 -18.82
N LEU A 156 10.93 -3.35 -17.81
CA LEU A 156 11.51 -4.70 -17.78
C LEU A 156 10.62 -5.78 -18.41
N THR A 157 9.40 -5.41 -18.82
CA THR A 157 8.45 -6.32 -19.50
C THR A 157 8.33 -6.00 -21.00
N ASP A 158 8.69 -4.77 -21.40
CA ASP A 158 8.75 -4.30 -22.79
C ASP A 158 10.04 -4.78 -23.50
#